data_AF-A0A9Q3VS64-F1
#
_entry.id   AF-A0A9Q3VS64-F1
#
_cell.length_a   1.000
_cell.length_b   1.000
_cell.length_c   1.000
_cell.angle_alpha   90.00
_cell.angle_beta   90.00
_cell.angle_gamma   90.00
#
_symmetry.space_group_name_H-M   'P 1'
#
loop_
_entity.id
_entity.type
_entity.pdbx_description
1 polymer ?
#
loop_
_entity_poly.entity_id
_entity_poly.type
_entity_poly.pdbx_seq_one_letter_code
_entity_poly.pdbx_strand_id
1 'polypeptide(L)'
;MGAAAKRPTVRIVHEQDVVARMRGTQDRIADAITAFAGTMAFVYLHALWFAVWIVCNEGVFGKGPVWDPYPFGLLTMIVSLEAIFLSTFVMVSQNRQAARENVRADLDFETNVRSEVWAAHIGRSLGVDPAEVERRVQELLAENRARMNGGTAPPPGQS
;
A
#
# COMPACT_ATOMS: atom_id res chain seq x y z
N MET A 1 50.27 7.73 -19.77
CA MET A 1 48.90 7.50 -20.28
C MET A 1 48.04 7.03 -19.11
N GLY A 2 47.21 7.92 -18.55
CA GLY A 2 46.36 7.62 -17.39
C GLY A 2 45.14 6.82 -17.83
N ALA A 3 44.98 5.61 -17.28
CA ALA A 3 43.80 4.81 -17.47
C ALA A 3 42.60 5.52 -16.81
N ALA A 4 41.66 5.99 -17.63
CA ALA A 4 40.42 6.58 -17.15
C ALA A 4 39.65 5.52 -16.36
N ALA A 5 39.65 5.65 -15.03
CA ALA A 5 38.88 4.81 -14.13
C ALA A 5 37.39 4.94 -14.50
N LYS A 6 36.84 3.89 -15.11
CA LYS A 6 35.44 3.78 -15.48
C LYS A 6 34.64 3.82 -14.18
N ARG A 7 34.04 4.98 -13.87
CA ARG A 7 33.22 5.14 -12.66
C ARG A 7 32.16 4.04 -12.67
N PRO A 8 32.00 3.24 -11.60
CA PRO A 8 30.92 2.28 -11.53
C PRO A 8 29.61 3.08 -11.51
N THR A 9 28.96 3.17 -12.66
CA THR A 9 27.59 3.66 -12.75
C THR A 9 26.73 2.66 -11.99
N VAL A 10 26.40 3.00 -10.74
CA VAL A 10 25.36 2.30 -9.98
C VAL A 10 24.08 2.52 -10.76
N ARG A 11 23.71 1.53 -11.56
CA ARG A 11 22.43 1.51 -12.25
C ARG A 11 21.39 1.20 -11.19
N ILE A 12 20.84 2.24 -10.58
CA ILE A 12 19.65 2.09 -9.73
C ILE A 12 18.55 1.66 -10.67
N VAL A 13 18.21 0.36 -10.63
CA VAL A 13 17.03 -0.15 -11.31
C VAL A 13 15.86 0.57 -10.64
N HIS A 14 15.31 1.58 -11.31
CA HIS A 14 14.12 2.24 -10.82
C HIS A 14 12.99 1.22 -10.90
N GLU A 15 12.36 0.92 -9.77
CA GLU A 15 11.11 0.15 -9.68
C GLU A 15 10.10 0.59 -10.76
N GLN A 16 10.12 1.88 -11.09
CA GLN A 16 9.29 2.51 -12.11
C GLN A 16 9.52 1.93 -13.51
N ASP A 17 10.74 1.53 -13.90
CA ASP A 17 11.03 1.02 -15.25
C ASP A 17 10.51 -0.40 -15.46
N VAL A 18 10.52 -1.23 -14.41
CA VAL A 18 10.01 -2.60 -14.44
C VAL A 18 8.49 -2.60 -14.50
N VAL A 19 7.87 -1.73 -13.69
CA VAL A 19 6.40 -1.60 -13.60
C VAL A 19 5.82 -0.83 -14.79
N ALA A 20 6.54 0.15 -15.35
CA ALA A 20 6.07 0.94 -16.50
C ALA A 20 5.94 0.10 -17.77
N ARG A 21 6.77 -0.93 -17.95
CA ARG A 21 6.69 -1.86 -19.10
C ARG A 21 5.42 -2.72 -19.10
N MET A 22 4.71 -2.80 -17.98
CA MET A 22 3.49 -3.60 -17.84
C MET A 22 2.20 -2.81 -18.12
N ARG A 23 2.25 -1.52 -18.46
CA ARG A 23 1.03 -0.68 -18.54
C ARG A 23 0.40 -0.68 -19.93
N GLY A 24 -0.82 -1.21 -20.03
CA GLY A 24 -1.72 -1.01 -21.17
C GLY A 24 -2.61 0.23 -21.01
N THR A 25 -3.28 0.65 -22.09
CA THR A 25 -4.22 1.80 -22.07
C THR A 25 -5.40 1.58 -21.12
N GLN A 26 -5.83 0.32 -20.96
CA GLN A 26 -6.92 -0.07 -20.04
C GLN A 26 -6.53 0.10 -18.56
N ASP A 27 -5.26 -0.09 -18.22
CA ASP A 27 -4.78 0.06 -16.85
C ASP A 27 -4.87 1.51 -16.36
N ARG A 28 -4.71 2.48 -17.26
CA ARG A 28 -4.80 3.91 -16.91
C ARG A 28 -6.23 4.30 -16.53
N ILE A 29 -7.23 3.73 -17.20
CA ILE A 29 -8.64 3.98 -16.89
C ILE A 29 -9.01 3.32 -15.57
N ALA A 30 -8.61 2.06 -15.36
CA ALA A 30 -8.83 1.37 -14.10
C ALA A 30 -8.14 2.10 -12.93
N ASP A 31 -6.90 2.57 -13.11
CA ASP A 31 -6.16 3.39 -12.14
C ASP A 31 -6.92 4.67 -11.78
N ALA A 32 -7.45 5.38 -12.77
CA ALA A 32 -8.19 6.62 -12.54
C ALA A 32 -9.50 6.37 -11.78
N ILE A 33 -10.24 5.32 -12.14
CA ILE A 33 -11.49 4.95 -11.48
C ILE A 33 -11.23 4.55 -10.02
N THR A 34 -10.25 3.67 -9.78
CA THR A 34 -9.93 3.27 -8.40
C THR A 34 -9.39 4.42 -7.56
N ALA A 35 -8.56 5.28 -8.15
CA ALA A 35 -8.06 6.47 -7.45
C ALA A 35 -9.20 7.42 -7.05
N PHE A 36 -10.18 7.62 -7.94
CA PHE A 36 -11.36 8.43 -7.64
C PHE A 36 -12.26 7.76 -6.58
N ALA A 37 -12.54 6.47 -6.72
CA ALA A 37 -13.33 5.67 -5.79
C ALA A 37 -12.76 5.65 -4.37
N GLY A 38 -11.42 5.74 -4.22
CA GLY A 38 -10.74 5.79 -2.93
C GLY A 38 -10.83 7.14 -2.21
N THR A 39 -11.45 8.16 -2.80
CA THR A 39 -11.55 9.51 -2.20
C THR A 39 -12.80 9.69 -1.36
N MET A 40 -12.73 10.57 -0.34
CA MET A 40 -13.94 10.98 0.40
C MET A 40 -14.94 11.78 -0.46
N ALA A 41 -14.47 12.43 -1.53
CA ALA A 41 -15.32 13.14 -2.47
C ALA A 41 -16.33 12.19 -3.16
N PHE A 42 -15.92 10.95 -3.47
CA PHE A 42 -16.80 9.93 -4.02
C PHE A 42 -17.96 9.58 -3.07
N VAL A 43 -17.68 9.49 -1.76
CA VAL A 43 -18.69 9.21 -0.73
C VAL A 43 -19.72 10.33 -0.65
N TYR A 44 -19.27 11.59 -0.63
CA TYR A 44 -20.17 12.74 -0.61
C TYR A 44 -21.01 12.86 -1.88
N LEU A 45 -20.43 12.57 -3.05
CA LEU A 45 -21.14 12.53 -4.33
C LEU A 45 -22.29 11.50 -4.29
N HIS A 46 -22.02 10.29 -3.81
CA HIS A 46 -23.04 9.24 -3.70
C HIS A 46 -24.12 9.57 -2.68
N ALA A 47 -23.75 10.11 -1.53
CA ALA A 47 -24.72 10.55 -0.53
C ALA A 47 -25.66 11.64 -1.10
N LEU A 48 -25.12 12.61 -1.83
CA LEU A 48 -25.92 13.65 -2.49
C LEU A 48 -26.80 13.05 -3.60
N TRP A 49 -26.25 12.16 -4.44
CA TRP A 49 -27.00 11.47 -5.48
C TRP A 49 -28.20 10.69 -4.93
N PHE A 50 -28.00 9.91 -3.86
CA PHE A 50 -29.10 9.19 -3.20
C PHE A 50 -30.12 10.12 -2.57
N ALA A 51 -29.69 11.20 -1.91
CA ALA A 51 -30.59 12.19 -1.35
C ALA A 51 -31.46 12.85 -2.45
N VAL A 52 -30.84 13.23 -3.57
CA VAL A 52 -31.56 13.80 -4.72
C VAL A 52 -32.54 12.79 -5.30
N TRP A 53 -32.16 11.52 -5.46
CA TRP A 53 -33.06 10.48 -5.98
C TRP A 53 -34.28 10.30 -5.09
N ILE A 54 -34.07 10.17 -3.77
CA ILE A 54 -35.16 10.01 -2.79
C ILE A 54 -36.10 11.22 -2.84
N VAL A 55 -35.57 12.44 -2.80
CA VAL A 55 -36.37 13.68 -2.83
C VAL A 55 -37.15 13.82 -4.14
N CYS A 56 -36.54 13.49 -5.28
CA CYS A 56 -37.20 13.50 -6.58
C CYS A 56 -38.34 12.47 -6.65
N ASN A 57 -38.13 11.28 -6.08
CA ASN A 57 -39.06 10.17 -6.17
C ASN A 57 -40.17 10.18 -5.09
N GLU A 58 -39.91 10.74 -3.89
CA GLU A 58 -40.91 10.97 -2.84
C GLU A 58 -41.89 12.13 -3.15
N GLY A 59 -41.78 12.75 -4.32
CA GLY A 59 -42.91 13.49 -4.88
C GLY A 59 -42.97 14.97 -4.50
N VAL A 60 -41.82 15.66 -4.49
CA VAL A 60 -41.83 17.14 -4.52
C VAL A 60 -42.55 17.69 -5.76
N PHE A 61 -42.70 16.91 -6.84
CA PHE A 61 -43.34 17.32 -8.10
C PHE A 61 -44.82 16.90 -8.28
N GLY A 62 -45.54 16.55 -7.21
CA GLY A 62 -46.99 16.31 -7.27
C GLY A 62 -47.38 14.94 -7.87
N LYS A 63 -48.69 14.71 -8.03
CA LYS A 63 -49.38 13.43 -8.35
C LYS A 63 -49.02 12.79 -9.71
N GLY A 64 -47.75 12.76 -10.10
CA GLY A 64 -47.23 12.00 -11.23
C GLY A 64 -46.97 10.52 -10.86
N PRO A 65 -46.65 9.67 -11.85
CA PRO A 65 -46.33 8.26 -11.60
C PRO A 65 -45.04 8.15 -10.78
N VAL A 66 -45.13 7.54 -9.60
CA VAL A 66 -43.98 7.19 -8.77
C VAL A 66 -43.13 6.17 -9.54
N TRP A 67 -41.90 6.54 -9.90
CA TRP A 67 -41.05 5.75 -10.79
C TRP A 67 -40.35 4.60 -10.06
N ASP A 68 -40.01 4.79 -8.77
CA ASP A 68 -39.34 3.79 -7.93
C ASP A 68 -39.94 3.76 -6.51
N PRO A 69 -41.15 3.20 -6.30
CA PRO A 69 -41.81 3.22 -5.00
C PRO A 69 -40.95 2.64 -3.88
N TYR A 70 -41.07 3.19 -2.66
CA TYR A 70 -40.43 2.60 -1.47
C TYR A 70 -40.81 1.11 -1.40
N PRO A 71 -39.84 0.17 -1.39
CA PRO A 71 -38.46 0.28 -0.88
C PRO A 71 -37.33 0.60 -1.91
N PHE A 72 -37.60 1.31 -3.01
CA PHE A 72 -36.59 1.73 -4.03
C PHE A 72 -35.85 0.55 -4.70
N GLY A 73 -36.59 -0.32 -5.37
CA GLY A 73 -36.03 -1.52 -6.01
C GLY A 73 -35.05 -1.21 -7.14
N LEU A 74 -35.32 -0.18 -7.95
CA LEU A 74 -34.45 0.19 -9.07
C LEU A 74 -33.14 0.80 -8.59
N LEU A 75 -33.18 1.71 -7.62
CA LEU A 75 -31.97 2.26 -6.99
C LEU A 75 -31.11 1.14 -6.41
N THR A 76 -31.72 0.22 -5.65
CA THR A 76 -31.01 -0.89 -5.03
C THR A 76 -30.32 -1.78 -6.06
N MET A 77 -30.99 -2.05 -7.19
CA MET A 77 -30.42 -2.85 -8.28
C MET A 77 -29.22 -2.15 -8.93
N ILE A 78 -29.34 -0.85 -9.25
CA ILE A 78 -28.28 -0.07 -9.87
C ILE A 78 -27.06 0.02 -8.95
N VAL A 79 -27.26 0.35 -7.67
CA VAL A 79 -26.19 0.44 -6.67
C VAL A 79 -25.49 -0.91 -6.47
N SER A 80 -26.24 -2.00 -6.46
CA SER A 80 -25.66 -3.34 -6.33
C SER A 80 -24.77 -3.68 -7.52
N LEU A 81 -25.20 -3.35 -8.74
CA LEU A 81 -24.39 -3.55 -9.95
C LEU A 81 -23.13 -2.67 -9.93
N GLU A 82 -23.28 -1.40 -9.56
CA GLU A 82 -22.16 -0.46 -9.44
C GLU A 82 -21.13 -0.93 -8.40
N ALA A 83 -21.57 -1.43 -7.25
CA ALA A 83 -20.70 -1.96 -6.21
C ALA A 83 -19.88 -3.18 -6.69
N ILE A 84 -20.46 -4.06 -7.51
CA ILE A 84 -19.74 -5.19 -8.13
C ILE A 84 -18.60 -4.69 -9.02
N PHE A 85 -18.86 -3.70 -9.88
CA PHE A 85 -17.83 -3.10 -10.72
C PHE A 85 -16.75 -2.40 -9.89
N LEU A 86 -17.14 -1.64 -8.87
CA LEU A 86 -16.23 -0.95 -7.96
C LEU A 86 -15.29 -1.95 -7.27
N SER A 87 -15.86 -3.01 -6.69
CA SER A 87 -15.09 -4.09 -6.03
C SER A 87 -14.11 -4.75 -7.00
N THR A 88 -14.54 -5.01 -8.25
CA THR A 88 -13.68 -5.59 -9.29
C THR A 88 -12.51 -4.66 -9.63
N PHE A 89 -12.76 -3.36 -9.80
CA PHE A 89 -11.69 -2.38 -10.06
C PHE A 89 -10.73 -2.26 -8.88
N VAL A 90 -11.25 -2.24 -7.65
CA VAL A 90 -10.44 -2.24 -6.43
C VAL A 90 -9.56 -3.49 -6.39
N MET A 91 -10.12 -4.68 -6.67
CA MET A 91 -9.36 -5.94 -6.68
C MET A 91 -8.25 -5.94 -7.72
N VAL A 92 -8.52 -5.44 -8.93
CA VAL A 92 -7.49 -5.27 -9.98
C VAL A 92 -6.38 -4.33 -9.51
N SER A 93 -6.74 -3.23 -8.87
CA SER A 93 -5.76 -2.28 -8.33
C SER A 93 -4.93 -2.87 -7.20
N GLN A 94 -5.55 -3.63 -6.30
CA GLN A 94 -4.89 -4.35 -5.22
C GLN A 94 -3.93 -5.41 -5.74
N ASN A 95 -4.34 -6.25 -6.71
CA ASN A 95 -3.48 -7.27 -7.32
C ASN A 95 -2.22 -6.64 -7.94
N ARG A 96 -2.39 -5.47 -8.58
CA ARG A 96 -1.26 -4.73 -9.16
C ARG A 96 -0.38 -4.06 -8.10
N GLN A 97 -0.95 -3.57 -7.00
CA GLN A 97 -0.16 -3.05 -5.87
C GLN A 97 0.66 -4.18 -5.23
N ALA A 98 0.07 -5.36 -5.02
CA ALA A 98 0.77 -6.54 -4.52
C ALA A 98 1.92 -6.97 -5.45
N ALA A 99 1.72 -6.96 -6.77
CA ALA A 99 2.79 -7.25 -7.72
C ALA A 99 3.97 -6.24 -7.63
N ARG A 100 3.68 -4.95 -7.42
CA ARG A 100 4.71 -3.92 -7.21
C ARG A 100 5.44 -4.10 -5.89
N GLU A 101 4.70 -4.43 -4.83
CA GLU A 101 5.23 -4.69 -3.50
C GLU A 101 6.17 -5.90 -3.49
N ASN A 102 5.84 -6.97 -4.21
CA ASN A 102 6.72 -8.12 -4.39
C ASN A 102 8.05 -7.75 -5.07
N VAL A 103 7.99 -7.01 -6.19
CA VAL A 103 9.22 -6.56 -6.90
C VAL A 103 10.06 -5.66 -6.01
N ARG A 104 9.43 -4.78 -5.24
CA ARG A 104 10.12 -3.92 -4.29
C ARG A 104 10.79 -4.71 -3.17
N ALA A 105 10.11 -5.71 -2.62
CA ALA A 105 10.68 -6.59 -1.61
C ALA A 105 11.93 -7.34 -2.13
N ASP A 106 11.90 -7.81 -3.38
CA ASP A 106 13.05 -8.45 -4.02
C ASP A 106 14.25 -7.49 -4.17
N LEU A 107 14.01 -6.25 -4.60
CA LEU A 107 15.04 -5.22 -4.77
C LEU A 107 15.63 -4.76 -3.43
N ASP A 108 14.77 -4.60 -2.41
CA ASP A 108 15.18 -4.27 -1.05
C ASP A 108 16.03 -5.39 -0.46
N PHE A 109 15.66 -6.66 -0.69
CA PHE A 109 16.46 -7.82 -0.30
C PHE A 109 17.84 -7.83 -0.97
N GLU A 110 17.91 -7.63 -2.28
CA GLU A 110 19.19 -7.57 -3.01
C GLU A 110 20.08 -6.44 -2.48
N THR A 111 19.50 -5.26 -2.24
CA THR A 111 20.20 -4.10 -1.70
C THR A 111 20.71 -4.36 -0.29
N ASN A 112 19.92 -5.02 0.55
CA ASN A 112 20.29 -5.40 1.91
C ASN A 112 21.48 -6.37 1.89
N VAL A 113 21.40 -7.46 1.12
CA VAL A 113 22.49 -8.44 0.98
C VAL A 113 23.77 -7.76 0.47
N ARG A 114 23.65 -6.89 -0.53
CA ARG A 114 24.80 -6.14 -1.04
C ARG A 114 25.43 -5.27 0.05
N SER A 115 24.61 -4.56 0.82
CA SER A 115 25.07 -3.69 1.91
C SER A 115 25.78 -4.49 3.01
N GLU A 116 25.26 -5.67 3.36
CA GLU A 116 25.86 -6.59 4.33
C GLU A 116 27.24 -7.06 3.86
N VAL A 117 27.37 -7.49 2.59
CA VAL A 117 28.66 -7.91 2.01
C VAL A 117 29.68 -6.77 2.05
N TRP A 118 29.28 -5.55 1.69
CA TRP A 118 30.15 -4.38 1.76
C TRP A 118 30.57 -4.06 3.20
N ALA A 119 29.65 -4.10 4.16
CA ALA A 119 29.93 -3.88 5.57
C ALA A 119 30.93 -4.91 6.11
N ALA A 120 30.71 -6.20 5.82
CA ALA A 120 31.62 -7.28 6.21
C ALA A 120 33.00 -7.15 5.55
N HIS A 121 33.07 -6.67 4.30
CA HIS A 121 34.34 -6.41 3.62
C HIS A 121 35.11 -5.25 4.28
N ILE A 122 34.42 -4.13 4.54
CA ILE A 122 35.01 -2.95 5.21
C ILE A 122 35.46 -3.33 6.63
N GLY A 123 34.62 -4.02 7.40
CA GLY A 123 34.95 -4.50 8.73
C GLY A 123 36.24 -5.33 8.75
N ARG A 124 36.33 -6.32 7.87
CA ARG A 124 37.56 -7.12 7.73
C ARG A 124 38.77 -6.29 7.32
N SER A 125 38.62 -5.31 6.42
CA SER A 125 39.72 -4.41 6.01
C SER A 125 40.22 -3.51 7.14
N LEU A 126 39.38 -3.25 8.15
CA LEU A 126 39.70 -2.47 9.35
C LEU A 126 40.13 -3.35 10.55
N GLY A 127 40.21 -4.68 10.37
CA GLY A 127 40.52 -5.63 11.44
C GLY A 127 39.37 -5.83 12.44
N VAL A 128 38.15 -5.42 12.10
CA VAL A 128 36.95 -5.69 12.88
C VAL A 128 36.45 -7.09 12.56
N ASP A 129 36.36 -7.95 13.58
CA ASP A 129 35.78 -9.29 13.44
C ASP A 129 34.24 -9.21 13.37
N PRO A 130 33.60 -9.66 12.27
CA PRO A 130 32.15 -9.68 12.15
C PRO A 130 31.46 -10.47 13.29
N ALA A 131 32.09 -11.53 13.80
CA ALA A 131 31.51 -12.35 14.86
C ALA A 131 31.39 -11.59 16.19
N GLU A 132 32.35 -10.70 16.47
CA GLU A 132 32.32 -9.86 17.66
C GLU A 132 31.22 -8.80 17.57
N VAL A 133 31.05 -8.18 16.40
CA VAL A 133 29.96 -7.22 16.16
C VAL A 133 28.60 -7.90 16.34
N GLU A 134 28.42 -9.08 15.74
CA GLU A 134 27.18 -9.85 15.85
C GLU A 134 26.87 -10.20 17.32
N ARG A 135 27.87 -10.68 18.07
CA ARG A 135 27.74 -10.96 19.51
C ARG A 135 27.31 -9.71 20.28
N ARG A 136 27.92 -8.56 20.00
CA ARG A 136 27.60 -7.30 20.68
C ARG A 136 26.18 -6.82 20.37
N VAL A 137 25.72 -7.00 19.13
CA VAL A 137 24.34 -6.69 18.73
C VAL A 137 23.36 -7.60 19.45
N GLN A 138 23.63 -8.91 19.52
CA GLN A 138 22.78 -9.87 20.24
C GLN A 138 22.68 -9.55 21.73
N GLU A 139 23.79 -9.20 22.39
CA GLU A 139 23.80 -8.74 23.79
C GLU A 139 22.91 -7.51 23.98
N LEU A 140 23.09 -6.47 23.15
CA LEU A 140 22.30 -5.23 23.24
C LEU A 140 20.80 -5.46 22.98
N LEU A 141 20.46 -6.33 22.03
CA LEU A 141 19.05 -6.68 21.75
C LEU A 141 18.43 -7.46 22.92
N ALA A 142 19.18 -8.38 23.54
CA ALA A 142 18.73 -9.11 24.71
C ALA A 142 18.53 -8.17 25.91
N GLU A 143 19.47 -7.25 26.15
CA GLU A 143 19.34 -6.21 27.18
C GLU A 143 18.13 -5.31 26.95
N ASN A 144 17.92 -4.83 25.72
CA ASN A 144 16.78 -3.97 25.39
C ASN A 144 15.46 -4.71 25.58
N ARG A 145 15.36 -5.96 25.10
CA ARG A 145 14.19 -6.81 25.32
C ARG A 145 13.91 -7.01 26.81
N ALA A 146 14.94 -7.25 27.63
CA ALA A 146 14.80 -7.39 29.07
C ALA A 146 14.30 -6.09 29.74
N ARG A 147 14.78 -4.92 29.30
CA ARG A 147 14.30 -3.62 29.78
C ARG A 147 12.84 -3.36 29.41
N MET A 148 12.44 -3.68 28.18
CA MET A 148 11.05 -3.53 27.72
C MET A 148 10.08 -4.47 28.47
N ASN A 149 10.51 -5.70 28.75
CA ASN A 149 9.72 -6.68 29.50
C ASN A 149 9.71 -6.38 31.01
N GLY A 150 10.78 -5.81 31.56
CA GLY A 150 10.86 -5.40 32.97
C GLY A 150 10.07 -4.12 33.30
N GLY A 151 9.76 -3.30 32.29
CA GLY A 151 8.94 -2.09 32.44
C GLY A 151 7.42 -2.32 32.39
N THR A 152 6.96 -3.54 32.13
CA THR A 152 5.53 -3.88 31.96
C THR A 152 4.96 -4.79 33.05
N ALA A 153 5.68 -5.04 34.15
CA ALA A 153 5.09 -5.71 35.31
C ALA A 153 4.13 -4.74 36.04
N PRO A 154 2.81 -5.03 36.14
CA PRO A 154 1.95 -4.26 37.02
C PRO A 154 2.44 -4.46 38.47
N PRO A 155 2.45 -3.41 39.31
CA PRO A 155 2.92 -3.55 40.68
C PRO A 155 2.11 -4.64 41.40
N PRO A 156 2.77 -5.60 42.07
CA PRO A 156 2.07 -6.62 42.84
C PRO A 156 1.48 -5.94 44.08
N GLY A 157 0.17 -5.74 44.07
CA GLY A 157 -0.58 -5.24 45.24
C GLY A 157 -1.31 -3.93 45.01
N GLN A 158 -2.36 -3.97 44.21
CA GLN A 158 -3.57 -3.16 44.46
C GLN A 158 -4.77 -4.07 44.26
N SER A 159 -5.10 -4.80 45.35
CA SER A 159 -6.38 -5.46 45.61
C SER A 159 -7.33 -4.47 46.27
#